data_AF-A0A524MTW9-F1
#
_entry.id   AF-A0A524MTW9-F1
#
_cell.length_a   1.000
_cell.length_b   1.000
_cell.length_c   1.000
_cell.angle_alpha   90.00
_cell.angle_beta   90.00
_cell.angle_gamma   90.00
#
_symmetry.space_group_name_H-M   'P 1'
#
loop_
_entity.id
_entity.type
_entity.pdbx_description
1 polymer ?
#
loop_
_entity_poly.entity_id
_entity_poly.type
_entity_poly.pdbx_seq_one_letter_code
_entity_poly.pdbx_strand_id
1 'polypeptide(L)'
;MDYEPFWMKPKTVKLSDGTEVTLRPEIESDLELTWEMFCSFSDATLEFLPMPFTRERVEGWFKDINYNKALPILGFVETEKGTKMITSASLTFHQQEIFKHRAEFGISISDEYQNKGLGKILTQYMLDIA
;
A
#
# COMPACT_ATOMS: atom_id res chain seq x y z
N MET A 1 -26.00 12.52 4.23
CA MET A 1 -24.92 13.22 3.52
C MET A 1 -23.75 12.27 3.58
N ASP A 2 -23.51 11.52 2.51
CA ASP A 2 -22.46 10.50 2.50
C ASP A 2 -21.12 11.22 2.60
N TYR A 3 -20.47 11.09 3.76
CA TYR A 3 -19.12 11.61 3.98
C TYR A 3 -18.15 10.67 3.29
N GLU A 4 -17.55 11.14 2.20
CA GLU A 4 -16.45 10.42 1.56
C GLU A 4 -15.17 10.62 2.40
N PRO A 5 -14.55 9.54 2.91
CA PRO A 5 -13.30 9.65 3.65
C PRO A 5 -12.20 10.32 2.83
N PHE A 6 -11.35 11.12 3.46
CA PHE A 6 -10.30 11.86 2.76
C PHE A 6 -9.37 10.96 1.95
N TRP A 7 -9.13 9.74 2.44
CA TRP A 7 -8.21 8.79 1.84
C TRP A 7 -8.71 8.20 0.52
N MET A 8 -9.99 8.37 0.17
CA MET A 8 -10.51 7.95 -1.14
C MET A 8 -10.02 8.83 -2.29
N LYS A 9 -9.46 10.01 -1.99
CA LYS A 9 -8.92 10.93 -2.99
C LYS A 9 -7.42 10.76 -3.12
N PRO A 10 -6.86 10.74 -4.35
CA PRO A 10 -5.43 10.70 -4.53
C PRO A 10 -4.71 11.86 -3.82
N LYS A 11 -3.60 11.55 -3.16
CA LYS A 11 -2.75 12.52 -2.47
C LYS A 11 -1.31 12.41 -2.96
N THR A 12 -0.78 13.48 -3.51
CA THR A 12 0.63 13.56 -3.89
C THR A 12 1.49 13.93 -2.67
N VAL A 13 2.56 13.18 -2.47
CA VAL A 13 3.59 13.45 -1.45
C VAL A 13 4.95 13.54 -2.13
N LYS A 14 5.90 14.23 -1.49
CA LYS A 14 7.26 14.41 -2.02
C LYS A 14 8.28 13.74 -1.11
N LEU A 15 9.14 12.93 -1.69
CA LEU A 15 10.25 12.28 -0.99
C LEU A 15 11.42 13.26 -0.78
N SER A 16 12.40 12.86 0.02
CA SER A 16 13.56 13.71 0.33
C SER A 16 14.45 14.03 -0.86
N ASP A 17 14.47 13.17 -1.88
CA ASP A 17 15.18 13.38 -3.16
C ASP A 17 14.35 14.16 -4.18
N GLY A 18 13.12 14.54 -3.82
CA GLY A 18 12.22 15.30 -4.66
C GLY A 18 11.30 14.46 -5.54
N THR A 19 11.37 13.13 -5.51
CA THR A 19 10.40 12.27 -6.20
C THR A 19 8.98 12.54 -5.69
N GLU A 20 8.04 12.70 -6.62
CA GLU A 20 6.61 12.83 -6.31
C GLU A 20 5.95 11.44 -6.36
N VAL A 21 5.20 11.11 -5.32
CA VAL A 21 4.49 9.84 -5.16
C VAL A 21 3.02 10.12 -4.98
N THR A 22 2.16 9.51 -5.80
CA THR A 22 0.71 9.59 -5.68
C THR A 22 0.19 8.44 -4.84
N LEU A 23 -0.40 8.75 -3.69
CA LEU A 23 -1.01 7.79 -2.78
C LEU A 23 -2.52 7.71 -3.02
N ARG A 24 -3.08 6.50 -3.13
CA ARG A 24 -4.53 6.26 -3.21
C ARG A 24 -4.89 4.82 -2.79
N PRO A 25 -6.15 4.52 -2.46
CA PRO A 25 -6.57 3.13 -2.25
C PRO A 25 -6.36 2.30 -3.52
N GLU A 26 -6.15 1.01 -3.31
CA GLU A 26 -6.07 0.03 -4.39
C GLU A 26 -7.38 -0.05 -5.18
N ILE A 27 -7.31 -0.38 -6.46
CA ILE A 27 -8.46 -0.74 -7.29
C ILE A 27 -8.15 -2.01 -8.09
N GLU A 28 -9.16 -2.68 -8.62
CA GLU A 28 -9.01 -3.95 -9.34
C GLU A 28 -7.94 -3.91 -10.45
N SER A 29 -7.81 -2.77 -11.14
CA SER A 29 -6.83 -2.60 -12.22
C SER A 29 -5.37 -2.49 -11.76
N ASP A 30 -5.09 -2.45 -10.45
CA ASP A 30 -3.73 -2.34 -9.91
C ASP A 30 -3.02 -3.68 -9.74
N LEU A 31 -3.69 -4.79 -10.08
CA LEU A 31 -3.17 -6.15 -9.93
C LEU A 31 -1.76 -6.31 -10.51
N GLU A 32 -1.58 -5.96 -11.78
CA GLU A 32 -0.29 -6.18 -12.45
C GLU A 32 0.80 -5.27 -11.90
N LEU A 33 0.50 -4.00 -11.60
CA LEU A 33 1.46 -3.08 -10.97
C LEU A 33 1.89 -3.56 -9.59
N THR A 34 0.96 -4.13 -8.83
CA THR A 34 1.24 -4.72 -7.52
C THR A 34 2.12 -5.95 -7.65
N TRP A 35 1.77 -6.85 -8.58
CA TRP A 35 2.57 -8.04 -8.86
C TRP A 35 4.00 -7.68 -9.27
N GLU A 36 4.17 -6.74 -10.20
CA GLU A 36 5.47 -6.24 -10.63
C GLU A 36 6.29 -5.65 -9.48
N MET A 37 5.67 -4.85 -8.61
CA MET A 37 6.35 -4.28 -7.45
C MET A 37 6.89 -5.37 -6.52
N PHE A 38 6.06 -6.33 -6.12
CA PHE A 38 6.49 -7.40 -5.21
C PHE A 38 7.55 -8.32 -5.85
N CYS A 39 7.44 -8.61 -7.16
CA CYS A 39 8.48 -9.33 -7.91
C CYS A 39 9.82 -8.60 -7.98
N SER A 40 9.85 -7.28 -7.76
CA SER A 40 11.06 -6.48 -7.80
C SER A 40 11.84 -6.44 -6.48
N PHE A 41 11.28 -6.99 -5.39
CA PHE A 41 11.93 -6.95 -4.08
C PHE A 41 13.20 -7.80 -4.04
N SER A 42 14.23 -7.27 -3.36
CA SER A 42 15.42 -8.06 -3.04
C SER A 42 15.12 -9.14 -2.00
N ASP A 43 15.96 -10.18 -1.94
CA ASP A 43 15.86 -11.24 -0.92
C ASP A 43 15.85 -10.65 0.51
N ALA A 44 16.65 -9.61 0.76
CA ALA A 44 16.69 -8.92 2.05
C ALA A 44 15.35 -8.25 2.40
N THR A 45 14.66 -7.65 1.42
CA THR A 45 13.32 -7.08 1.65
C THR A 45 12.28 -8.20 1.85
N LEU A 46 12.40 -9.32 1.14
CA LEU A 46 11.48 -10.46 1.23
C LEU A 46 11.54 -11.17 2.59
N GLU A 47 12.68 -11.18 3.27
CA GLU A 47 12.83 -11.76 4.61
C GLU A 47 11.90 -11.13 5.67
N PHE A 48 11.42 -9.90 5.45
CA PHE A 48 10.51 -9.20 6.35
C PHE A 48 9.02 -9.47 6.06
N LEU A 49 8.69 -10.15 4.97
CA LEU A 49 7.30 -10.47 4.67
C LEU A 49 6.81 -11.61 5.59
N PRO A 50 5.65 -11.45 6.26
CA PRO A 50 5.16 -12.44 7.22
C PRO A 50 4.79 -13.77 6.56
N MET A 51 4.48 -13.72 5.26
CA MET A 51 4.17 -14.89 4.44
C MET A 51 4.72 -14.68 3.03
N PRO A 52 5.07 -15.75 2.31
CA PRO A 52 5.43 -15.67 0.91
C PRO A 52 4.30 -15.02 0.08
N PHE A 53 4.68 -14.15 -0.85
CA PHE A 53 3.74 -13.65 -1.86
C PHE A 53 3.74 -14.62 -3.03
N THR A 54 2.56 -15.11 -3.41
CA THR A 54 2.35 -15.95 -4.59
C THR A 54 1.41 -15.22 -5.54
N ARG A 55 1.45 -15.56 -6.83
CA ARG A 55 0.56 -14.94 -7.83
C ARG A 55 -0.91 -15.06 -7.43
N GLU A 56 -1.33 -16.25 -7.01
CA GLU A 56 -2.68 -16.53 -6.52
C GLU A 56 -3.07 -15.65 -5.33
N ARG A 57 -2.14 -15.42 -4.39
CA ARG A 57 -2.39 -14.59 -3.22
C ARG A 57 -2.58 -13.12 -3.61
N VAL A 58 -1.74 -12.59 -4.49
CA VAL A 58 -1.85 -11.21 -4.98
C VAL A 58 -3.16 -11.03 -5.76
N GLU A 59 -3.51 -11.98 -6.64
CA GLU A 59 -4.81 -12.01 -7.32
C GLU A 59 -5.99 -12.04 -6.34
N GLY A 60 -5.83 -12.70 -5.20
CA GLY A 60 -6.83 -12.73 -4.13
C GLY A 60 -7.09 -11.37 -3.48
N TRP A 61 -6.11 -10.47 -3.44
CA TRP A 61 -6.29 -9.13 -2.86
C TRP A 61 -7.20 -8.25 -3.72
N PHE A 62 -7.15 -8.43 -5.04
CA PHE A 62 -7.95 -7.66 -6.00
C PHE A 62 -9.33 -8.29 -6.30
N LYS A 63 -9.71 -9.35 -5.58
CA LYS A 63 -11.04 -9.94 -5.65
C LYS A 63 -11.87 -9.45 -4.46
N ASP A 64 -13.08 -8.95 -4.74
CA ASP A 64 -14.05 -8.53 -3.71
C ASP A 64 -13.48 -7.51 -2.70
N ILE A 65 -12.78 -6.49 -3.21
CA ILE A 65 -12.12 -5.44 -2.40
C ILE A 65 -13.10 -4.88 -1.36
N ASN A 66 -12.70 -4.94 -0.09
CA ASN A 66 -13.51 -4.50 1.03
C ASN A 66 -12.68 -3.73 2.05
N TYR A 67 -12.75 -2.40 1.96
CA TYR A 67 -11.99 -1.49 2.83
C TYR A 67 -12.36 -1.58 4.32
N ASN A 68 -13.50 -2.18 4.68
CA ASN A 68 -13.85 -2.47 6.08
C ASN A 68 -13.10 -3.70 6.65
N LYS A 69 -12.51 -4.52 5.77
CA LYS A 69 -11.69 -5.68 6.15
C LYS A 69 -10.20 -5.41 6.02
N ALA A 70 -9.80 -4.86 4.88
CA ALA A 70 -8.42 -4.45 4.63
C ALA A 70 -8.43 -3.16 3.83
N LEU A 71 -7.71 -2.16 4.32
CA LEU A 71 -7.56 -0.86 3.67
C LEU A 71 -6.09 -0.68 3.27
N PRO A 72 -5.72 -1.05 2.04
CA PRO A 72 -4.42 -0.76 1.48
C PRO A 72 -4.43 0.59 0.73
N ILE A 73 -3.38 1.37 0.99
CA ILE A 73 -3.01 2.57 0.26
C ILE A 73 -1.76 2.25 -0.55
N LEU A 74 -1.88 2.36 -1.87
CA LEU A 74 -0.78 2.13 -2.81
C LEU A 74 -0.13 3.46 -3.17
N GLY A 75 1.17 3.43 -3.45
CA GLY A 75 1.92 4.60 -3.91
C GLY A 75 2.53 4.39 -5.29
N PHE A 76 2.30 5.37 -6.18
CA PHE A 76 2.71 5.32 -7.58
C PHE A 76 3.62 6.49 -7.95
N VAL A 77 4.54 6.25 -8.87
CA VAL A 77 5.38 7.27 -9.50
C VAL A 77 5.24 7.17 -11.02
N GLU A 78 5.33 8.32 -11.70
CA GLU A 78 5.41 8.35 -13.15
C GLU A 78 6.88 8.23 -13.60
N THR A 79 7.13 7.32 -14.52
CA THR A 79 8.45 7.08 -15.10
C THR A 79 8.40 7.22 -16.61
N GLU A 80 9.56 7.25 -17.27
CA GLU A 80 9.64 7.22 -18.75
C GLU A 80 8.96 5.98 -19.37
N LYS A 81 8.81 4.90 -18.59
CA LYS A 81 8.17 3.64 -19.01
C LYS A 81 6.69 3.57 -18.62
N GLY A 82 6.14 4.64 -18.04
CA GLY A 82 4.77 4.71 -17.52
C GLY A 82 4.71 4.66 -15.98
N THR A 83 3.51 4.47 -15.46
CA THR A 83 3.22 4.40 -14.02
C THR A 83 3.87 3.17 -13.40
N LYS A 84 4.61 3.36 -12.30
CA LYS A 84 5.20 2.29 -11.48
C LYS A 84 4.63 2.37 -10.07
N MET A 85 4.15 1.25 -9.54
CA MET A 85 3.86 1.14 -8.11
C MET A 85 5.15 0.90 -7.33
N ILE A 86 5.34 1.62 -6.22
CA ILE A 86 6.59 1.61 -5.44
C ILE A 86 6.37 1.30 -3.95
N THR A 87 5.12 1.30 -3.48
CA THR A 87 4.80 0.99 -2.10
C THR A 87 3.36 0.54 -1.92
N SER A 88 3.13 -0.26 -0.89
CA SER A 88 1.82 -0.56 -0.32
C SER A 88 1.88 -0.39 1.20
N ALA A 89 0.91 0.30 1.79
CA ALA A 89 0.69 0.35 3.24
C ALA A 89 -0.73 -0.10 3.53
N SER A 90 -0.93 -1.01 4.49
CA SER A 90 -2.25 -1.59 4.75
C SER A 90 -2.64 -1.59 6.22
N LEU A 91 -3.94 -1.39 6.47
CA LEU A 91 -4.59 -1.69 7.74
C LEU A 91 -5.50 -2.90 7.54
N THR A 92 -5.21 -4.01 8.21
CA THR A 92 -6.07 -5.20 8.22
C THR A 92 -6.85 -5.26 9.52
N PHE A 93 -8.17 -5.11 9.45
CA PHE A 93 -9.03 -4.97 10.62
C PHE A 93 -9.49 -6.33 11.15
N HIS A 94 -9.38 -6.53 12.46
CA HIS A 94 -9.90 -7.75 13.08
C HIS A 94 -11.43 -7.76 13.05
N GLN A 95 -12.00 -8.85 12.54
CA GLN A 95 -13.45 -8.97 12.32
C GLN A 95 -14.23 -9.45 13.57
N GLN A 96 -13.52 -10.00 14.57
CA GLN A 96 -14.13 -10.43 15.83
C GLN A 96 -14.51 -9.22 16.68
N GLU A 97 -15.73 -9.19 17.24
CA GLU A 97 -16.28 -8.03 17.98
C GLU A 97 -15.32 -7.47 19.03
N ILE A 98 -14.74 -8.36 19.85
CA ILE A 98 -13.83 -7.99 20.95
C ILE A 98 -12.51 -7.35 20.47
N PHE A 99 -12.16 -7.52 19.20
CA PHE A 99 -10.93 -7.00 18.59
C PHE A 99 -11.16 -5.96 17.50
N LYS A 100 -12.41 -5.53 17.24
CA LYS A 100 -12.73 -4.55 16.18
C LYS A 100 -11.99 -3.22 16.30
N HIS A 101 -11.50 -2.87 17.48
CA HIS A 101 -10.69 -1.67 17.74
C HIS A 101 -9.20 -1.84 17.38
N ARG A 102 -8.81 -2.99 16.82
CA ARG A 102 -7.43 -3.33 16.47
C ARG A 102 -7.31 -3.53 14.97
N ALA A 103 -6.16 -3.15 14.44
CA ALA A 103 -5.75 -3.44 13.08
C ALA A 103 -4.28 -3.87 13.04
N GLU A 104 -3.94 -4.75 12.11
CA GLU A 104 -2.56 -5.03 11.74
C GLU A 104 -2.10 -4.01 10.70
N PHE A 105 -0.97 -3.37 10.97
CA PHE A 105 -0.36 -2.39 10.07
C PHE A 105 0.87 -2.99 9.38
N GLY A 106 0.90 -2.93 8.06
CA GLY A 106 2.04 -3.36 7.24
C GLY A 106 2.45 -2.28 6.24
N ILE A 107 3.75 -2.19 5.95
CA ILE A 107 4.30 -1.37 4.87
C ILE A 107 5.31 -2.19 4.06
N SER A 108 5.21 -2.11 2.75
CA SER A 108 6.20 -2.62 1.81
C SER A 108 6.63 -1.47 0.88
N ILE A 109 7.93 -1.27 0.71
CA ILE A 109 8.51 -0.22 -0.15
C ILE A 109 9.58 -0.86 -1.03
N SER A 110 9.49 -0.67 -2.35
CA SER A 110 10.51 -1.09 -3.30
C SER A 110 11.89 -0.59 -2.90
N ASP A 111 12.90 -1.44 -3.02
CA ASP A 111 14.27 -1.20 -2.54
C ASP A 111 14.84 0.16 -3.02
N GLU A 112 14.60 0.53 -4.27
CA GLU A 112 15.00 1.81 -4.89
C GLU A 112 14.42 3.07 -4.20
N TYR A 113 13.33 2.92 -3.43
CA TYR A 113 12.59 4.00 -2.79
C TYR A 113 12.69 3.97 -1.26
N GLN A 114 13.45 3.03 -0.71
CA GLN A 114 13.76 2.98 0.72
C GLN A 114 14.72 4.12 1.12
N ASN A 115 14.75 4.46 2.42
CA ASN A 115 15.58 5.55 2.98
C ASN A 115 15.33 6.97 2.43
N LYS A 116 14.18 7.19 1.76
CA LYS A 116 13.79 8.49 1.19
C LYS A 116 12.64 9.19 1.94
N GLY A 117 12.31 8.70 3.13
CA GLY A 117 11.24 9.24 3.99
C GLY A 117 9.84 8.66 3.75
N LEU A 118 9.64 7.81 2.74
CA LEU A 118 8.33 7.25 2.38
C LEU A 118 7.67 6.48 3.52
N GLY A 119 8.42 5.63 4.25
CA GLY A 119 7.88 4.88 5.39
C GLY A 119 7.34 5.78 6.51
N LYS A 120 7.98 6.91 6.79
CA LYS A 120 7.50 7.91 7.76
C LYS A 120 6.20 8.56 7.26
N ILE A 121 6.15 8.94 5.99
CA ILE A 121 4.97 9.57 5.37
C ILE A 121 3.78 8.61 5.43
N LEU A 122 3.97 7.35 5.03
CA LEU A 122 2.92 6.33 5.06
C LEU A 122 2.45 6.04 6.48
N THR A 123 3.37 5.91 7.44
CA THR A 123 3.00 5.68 8.84
C THR A 123 2.11 6.79 9.37
N GLN A 124 2.47 8.06 9.12
CA GLN A 124 1.61 9.18 9.52
C GLN A 124 0.27 9.15 8.76
N TYR A 125 0.28 8.85 7.46
CA TYR A 125 -0.94 8.78 6.67
C TYR A 125 -1.91 7.71 7.17
N MET A 126 -1.41 6.52 7.54
CA MET A 126 -2.25 5.45 8.09
C MET A 126 -2.73 5.78 9.50
N LEU A 127 -1.95 6.50 10.31
CA LEU A 127 -2.39 7.01 11.62
C LEU A 127 -3.49 8.07 11.49
N ASP A 128 -3.48 8.88 10.44
CA ASP A 128 -4.55 9.86 10.17
C ASP A 128 -5.85 9.16 9.70
N ILE A 129 -5.75 7.93 9.19
CA ILE A 129 -6.91 7.10 8.77
C ILE A 129 -7.52 6.34 9.95
N ALA A 130 -6.69 5.81 10.85
CA ALA A 130 -7.06 4.91 11.95
C ALA A 130 -7.77 5.63 13.11
#